data_AF-F4SD00-F1
#
_entry.id   AF-F4SD00-F1
#
_cell.length_a   1.000
_cell.length_b   1.000
_cell.length_c   1.000
_cell.angle_alpha   90.00
_cell.angle_beta   90.00
_cell.angle_gamma   90.00
#
_symmetry.space_group_name_H-M   'P 1'
#
loop_
_entity.id
_entity.type
_entity.pdbx_description
1 polymer ?
#
loop_
_entity_poly.entity_id
_entity_poly.type
_entity_poly.pdbx_seq_one_letter_code
_entity_poly.pdbx_strand_id
1 'polypeptide(L)'
;MTVTPEKLIAKWDQVTKFDQNATYPTSTAESIEQIMANCGADSESSDPASESGTPQMEDYLDLEDSEVVAQAKRETIDPIELPHTKRECILYNLGVGATKKELKYVFEGSSNFQVIPSYGMLAFNEASKQMPCMYDLYFNLHDPLLDWLPDFSLMMLLHGEHYLVIKTPKIPTSSTLVHHAQIFEATDKGKAASVVLINHTYDKDSGTLFENQATLFIRGSGGFGGRKVGKDRGAATALNKPPNRAPDAISIEKTDLNQAELYRSSGDTNPSHTNPDFAAVGGFKSPILHGLCF
;
A
#
# COMPACT_ATOMS: atom_id res chain seq x y z
N MET A 1 -20.48 2.30 -7.01
CA MET A 1 -21.55 2.77 -7.93
C MET A 1 -21.18 4.17 -8.45
N THR A 2 -20.95 4.38 -9.76
CA THR A 2 -20.54 5.70 -10.27
C THR A 2 -21.73 6.66 -10.33
N VAL A 3 -21.64 7.78 -9.59
CA VAL A 3 -22.59 8.90 -9.65
C VAL A 3 -22.20 9.81 -10.81
N THR A 4 -23.12 10.04 -11.75
CA THR A 4 -22.92 10.98 -12.87
C THR A 4 -23.89 12.16 -12.75
N PRO A 5 -23.58 13.32 -13.36
CA PRO A 5 -24.48 14.47 -13.36
C PRO A 5 -25.90 14.14 -13.84
N GLU A 6 -26.03 13.27 -14.84
CA GLU A 6 -27.32 12.86 -15.41
C GLU A 6 -28.14 12.03 -14.42
N LYS A 7 -27.48 11.14 -13.65
CA LYS A 7 -28.14 10.37 -12.59
C LYS A 7 -28.60 11.26 -11.45
N LEU A 8 -27.81 12.29 -11.11
CA LEU A 8 -28.17 13.27 -10.07
C LEU A 8 -29.37 14.11 -10.51
N ILE A 9 -29.38 14.61 -11.74
CA ILE A 9 -30.49 15.37 -12.32
C ILE A 9 -31.79 14.53 -12.33
N ALA A 10 -31.70 13.26 -12.73
CA ALA A 10 -32.85 12.34 -12.77
C ALA A 10 -33.48 12.07 -11.39
N LYS A 11 -32.77 12.39 -10.30
CA LYS A 11 -33.19 12.17 -8.91
C LYS A 11 -33.29 13.46 -8.10
N TRP A 12 -33.20 14.62 -8.75
CA TRP A 12 -33.11 15.92 -8.07
C TRP A 12 -34.31 16.22 -7.15
N ASP A 13 -35.51 15.82 -7.57
CA ASP A 13 -36.74 15.98 -6.78
C ASP A 13 -36.73 15.14 -5.49
N GLN A 14 -35.91 14.07 -5.42
CA GLN A 14 -35.73 13.26 -4.21
C GLN A 14 -34.64 13.87 -3.31
N VAL A 15 -33.54 14.33 -3.90
CA VAL A 15 -32.42 14.99 -3.18
C VAL A 15 -32.89 16.27 -2.47
N THR A 16 -33.83 16.99 -3.09
CA THR A 16 -34.33 18.27 -2.55
C THR A 16 -35.64 18.13 -1.78
N LYS A 17 -36.07 16.90 -1.49
CA LYS A 17 -37.33 16.64 -0.79
C LYS A 17 -37.17 16.78 0.71
N PHE A 18 -37.73 17.86 1.26
CA PHE A 18 -37.86 18.06 2.71
C PHE A 18 -39.26 17.66 3.17
N ASP A 19 -39.48 16.36 3.35
CA ASP A 19 -40.74 15.79 3.84
C ASP A 19 -40.58 15.22 5.27
N GLN A 20 -41.51 14.36 5.71
CA GLN A 20 -41.47 13.75 7.04
C GLN A 20 -40.21 12.92 7.35
N ASN A 21 -39.35 12.63 6.36
CA ASN A 21 -38.08 11.93 6.56
C ASN A 21 -36.90 12.88 6.81
N ALA A 22 -37.11 14.20 6.80
CA ALA A 22 -36.07 15.17 7.14
C ALA A 22 -35.70 15.09 8.64
N THR A 23 -34.41 15.00 8.92
CA THR A 23 -33.86 14.93 10.28
C THR A 23 -33.24 16.27 10.69
N TYR A 24 -33.10 16.50 12.01
CA TYR A 24 -32.42 17.67 12.58
C TYR A 24 -31.26 17.21 13.47
N PRO A 25 -30.10 16.87 12.88
CA PRO A 25 -28.94 16.48 13.66
C PRO A 25 -28.39 17.67 14.44
N THR A 26 -28.09 17.47 15.72
CA THR A 26 -27.63 18.52 16.66
C THR A 26 -26.13 18.49 16.91
N SER A 27 -25.43 17.50 16.35
CA SER A 27 -23.98 17.35 16.44
C SER A 27 -23.40 16.76 15.15
N THR A 28 -22.09 16.95 14.95
CA THR A 28 -21.38 16.39 13.80
C THR A 28 -21.41 14.87 13.77
N ALA A 29 -21.35 14.21 14.93
CA ALA A 29 -21.41 12.75 15.03
C ALA A 29 -22.78 12.20 14.58
N GLU A 30 -23.87 12.84 14.99
CA GLU A 30 -25.24 12.47 14.61
C GLU A 30 -25.49 12.63 13.09
N SER A 31 -24.91 13.67 12.47
CA SER A 31 -24.96 13.83 11.02
C SER A 31 -24.23 12.71 10.26
N ILE A 32 -23.08 12.24 10.77
CA ILE A 32 -22.28 11.19 10.13
C ILE A 32 -22.97 9.83 10.23
N GLU A 33 -23.54 9.50 11.39
CA GLU A 33 -24.28 8.25 11.61
C GLU A 33 -25.44 8.09 10.62
N GLN A 34 -26.19 9.17 10.37
CA GLN A 34 -27.30 9.16 9.42
C GLN A 34 -26.85 9.02 7.96
N ILE A 35 -25.70 9.59 7.58
CA ILE A 35 -25.12 9.40 6.24
C ILE A 35 -24.74 7.94 6.04
N MET A 36 -24.08 7.31 7.02
CA MET A 36 -23.65 5.92 6.94
C MET A 36 -24.84 4.95 6.85
N ALA A 37 -25.90 5.19 7.62
CA ALA A 37 -27.12 4.38 7.57
C ALA A 37 -27.78 4.37 6.18
N ASN A 38 -27.72 5.48 5.44
CA ASN A 38 -28.29 5.60 4.10
C ASN A 38 -27.41 4.97 2.99
N CYS A 39 -26.10 4.83 3.22
CA CYS A 39 -25.19 4.21 2.25
C CYS A 39 -25.21 2.68 2.30
N GLY A 40 -25.63 2.06 3.41
CA GLY A 40 -25.59 0.61 3.62
C GLY A 40 -26.81 -0.18 3.12
N ALA A 41 -27.84 0.47 2.56
CA ALA A 41 -29.13 -0.17 2.32
C ALA A 41 -29.31 -0.87 0.95
N ASP A 42 -28.45 -0.63 -0.06
CA ASP A 42 -28.70 -1.05 -1.45
C ASP A 42 -27.49 -1.76 -2.11
N SER A 43 -26.96 -2.83 -1.52
CA SER A 43 -25.95 -3.69 -2.18
C SER A 43 -26.38 -5.16 -2.26
N GLU A 44 -27.35 -5.46 -3.12
CA GLU A 44 -27.48 -6.79 -3.71
C GLU A 44 -27.24 -6.67 -5.23
N SER A 45 -26.06 -7.08 -5.69
CA SER A 45 -25.80 -7.35 -7.11
C SER A 45 -25.05 -8.66 -7.26
N SER A 46 -25.68 -9.59 -7.96
CA SER A 46 -25.16 -10.89 -8.38
C SER A 46 -24.11 -10.74 -9.48
N ASP A 47 -22.92 -11.32 -9.30
CA ASP A 47 -21.91 -11.44 -10.35
C ASP A 47 -21.76 -12.90 -10.84
N PRO A 48 -21.58 -13.12 -12.16
CA PRO A 48 -21.27 -14.42 -12.72
C PRO A 48 -19.77 -14.73 -12.59
N ALA A 49 -19.47 -16.00 -12.33
CA ALA A 49 -18.12 -16.52 -12.15
C ALA A 49 -17.18 -16.21 -13.33
N SER A 50 -15.97 -15.73 -13.04
CA SER A 50 -14.83 -15.76 -13.96
C SER A 50 -13.65 -16.49 -13.33
N GLU A 51 -13.23 -17.57 -13.99
CA GLU A 51 -11.97 -18.26 -13.71
C GLU A 51 -10.81 -17.44 -14.31
N SER A 52 -9.94 -16.86 -13.47
CA SER A 52 -8.47 -16.82 -13.66
C SER A 52 -7.78 -15.92 -12.61
N GLY A 53 -6.99 -16.55 -11.73
CA GLY A 53 -5.77 -15.97 -11.15
C GLY A 53 -5.84 -14.81 -10.15
N THR A 54 -7.00 -14.25 -9.84
CA THR A 54 -7.14 -13.23 -8.78
C THR A 54 -7.32 -13.92 -7.41
N PRO A 55 -6.46 -13.67 -6.41
CA PRO A 55 -6.63 -14.22 -5.07
C PRO A 55 -7.97 -13.78 -4.49
N GLN A 56 -8.69 -14.74 -3.96
CA GLN A 56 -9.99 -14.54 -3.32
C GLN A 56 -9.75 -14.11 -1.87
N MET A 57 -10.69 -13.36 -1.29
CA MET A 57 -10.59 -12.90 0.10
C MET A 57 -10.37 -14.03 1.12
N GLU A 58 -10.86 -15.22 0.82
CA GLU A 58 -10.73 -16.39 1.69
C GLU A 58 -9.31 -16.97 1.73
N ASP A 59 -8.43 -16.58 0.81
CA ASP A 59 -7.12 -17.21 0.62
C ASP A 59 -6.15 -16.99 1.80
N TYR A 60 -6.37 -15.95 2.61
CA TYR A 60 -5.48 -15.58 3.72
C TYR A 60 -6.11 -15.65 5.11
N LEU A 61 -7.36 -16.11 5.22
CA LEU A 61 -7.98 -16.38 6.52
C LEU A 61 -7.32 -17.58 7.20
N ASP A 62 -7.20 -17.50 8.51
CA ASP A 62 -6.61 -18.56 9.32
C ASP A 62 -7.53 -18.96 10.46
N LEU A 63 -7.60 -20.27 10.72
CA LEU A 63 -8.34 -20.84 11.85
C LEU A 63 -7.79 -20.38 13.20
N GLU A 64 -6.51 -19.98 13.26
CA GLU A 64 -5.89 -19.47 14.48
C GLU A 64 -5.92 -17.93 14.59
N ASP A 65 -6.50 -17.21 13.62
CA ASP A 65 -6.66 -15.77 13.76
C ASP A 65 -7.69 -15.46 14.87
N SER A 66 -7.36 -14.51 15.73
CA SER A 66 -8.34 -13.94 16.67
C SER A 66 -9.48 -13.29 15.90
N GLU A 67 -10.67 -13.21 16.49
CA GLU A 67 -11.86 -12.64 15.86
C GLU A 67 -11.61 -11.26 15.21
N VAL A 68 -10.89 -10.37 15.90
CA VAL A 68 -10.55 -9.04 15.38
C VAL A 68 -9.66 -9.09 14.12
N VAL A 69 -8.69 -10.01 14.08
CA VAL A 69 -7.80 -10.18 12.92
C VAL A 69 -8.56 -10.84 11.76
N ALA A 70 -9.38 -11.84 12.06
CA ALA A 70 -10.21 -12.49 11.04
C ALA A 70 -11.22 -11.50 10.43
N GLN A 71 -11.79 -10.60 11.25
CA GLN A 71 -12.66 -9.53 10.76
C GLN A 71 -11.89 -8.53 9.89
N ALA A 72 -10.74 -8.04 10.34
CA ALA A 72 -9.91 -7.12 9.56
C ALA A 72 -9.48 -7.71 8.20
N LYS A 73 -9.17 -9.01 8.15
CA LYS A 73 -8.84 -9.71 6.89
C LYS A 73 -10.03 -9.86 5.93
N ARG A 74 -11.27 -9.77 6.44
CA ARG A 74 -12.49 -9.80 5.61
C ARG A 74 -12.85 -8.43 5.05
N GLU A 75 -12.20 -7.36 5.48
CA GLU A 75 -12.40 -6.06 4.89
C GLU A 75 -11.65 -6.00 3.56
N THR A 76 -12.38 -5.80 2.46
CA THR A 76 -11.79 -5.60 1.13
C THR A 76 -11.38 -4.16 0.93
N ILE A 77 -10.25 -4.00 0.25
CA ILE A 77 -9.93 -2.77 -0.46
C ILE A 77 -10.15 -3.03 -1.94
N ASP A 78 -10.82 -2.09 -2.59
CA ASP A 78 -11.01 -2.12 -4.03
C ASP A 78 -9.64 -2.14 -4.74
N PRO A 79 -9.48 -2.94 -5.80
CA PRO A 79 -8.24 -2.96 -6.56
C PRO A 79 -7.90 -1.57 -7.11
N ILE A 80 -6.62 -1.22 -7.00
CA ILE A 80 -6.13 0.09 -7.43
C ILE A 80 -5.50 -0.04 -8.80
N GLU A 81 -6.04 0.70 -9.77
CA GLU A 81 -5.51 0.76 -11.13
C GLU A 81 -4.65 2.00 -11.35
N LEU A 82 -3.39 1.82 -11.73
CA LEU A 82 -2.47 2.93 -11.93
C LEU A 82 -1.81 2.90 -13.31
N PRO A 83 -1.66 4.08 -13.95
CA PRO A 83 -0.91 4.17 -15.18
C PRO A 83 0.56 3.90 -14.88
N HIS A 84 1.13 2.98 -15.63
CA HIS A 84 2.55 2.69 -15.61
C HIS A 84 3.12 3.11 -16.95
N THR A 85 3.90 4.19 -17.00
CA THR A 85 4.51 4.66 -18.24
C THR A 85 6.03 4.65 -18.16
N LYS A 86 6.66 4.92 -19.29
CA LYS A 86 8.13 5.07 -19.36
C LYS A 86 8.63 6.19 -18.44
N ARG A 87 7.80 7.20 -18.17
CA ARG A 87 8.13 8.28 -17.23
C ARG A 87 8.28 7.75 -15.81
N GLU A 88 7.33 6.95 -15.32
CA GLU A 88 7.40 6.34 -13.99
C GLU A 88 8.59 5.39 -13.88
N CYS A 89 8.88 4.63 -14.96
CA CYS A 89 10.08 3.80 -15.05
C CYS A 89 11.36 4.62 -14.86
N ILE A 90 11.52 5.72 -15.61
CA ILE A 90 12.71 6.59 -15.53
C ILE A 90 12.81 7.23 -14.15
N LEU A 91 11.71 7.76 -13.61
CA LEU A 91 11.70 8.39 -12.28
C LEU A 91 12.16 7.42 -11.20
N TYR A 92 11.64 6.19 -11.20
CA TYR A 92 12.09 5.17 -10.26
C TYR A 92 13.56 4.81 -10.47
N ASN A 93 13.96 4.53 -11.72
CA ASN A 93 15.33 4.12 -12.03
C ASN A 93 16.34 5.18 -11.56
N LEU A 94 16.07 6.47 -11.81
CA LEU A 94 16.88 7.58 -11.31
C LEU A 94 16.82 7.66 -9.77
N GLY A 95 15.63 7.46 -9.18
CA GLY A 95 15.40 7.46 -7.73
C GLY A 95 16.18 6.37 -6.98
N VAL A 96 16.55 5.28 -7.63
CA VAL A 96 17.43 4.23 -7.06
C VAL A 96 18.87 4.29 -7.59
N GLY A 97 19.26 5.40 -8.23
CA GLY A 97 20.65 5.70 -8.56
C GLY A 97 21.10 5.36 -9.99
N ALA A 98 20.20 4.91 -10.88
CA ALA A 98 20.56 4.73 -12.28
C ALA A 98 21.04 6.06 -12.89
N THR A 99 22.05 6.00 -13.74
CA THR A 99 22.65 7.23 -14.31
C THR A 99 22.61 7.24 -15.84
N LYS A 100 22.99 8.37 -16.43
CA LYS A 100 23.21 8.50 -17.90
C LYS A 100 24.17 7.47 -18.51
N LYS A 101 24.96 6.77 -17.70
CA LYS A 101 25.84 5.68 -18.17
C LYS A 101 25.06 4.40 -18.49
N GLU A 102 23.84 4.28 -17.99
CA GLU A 102 22.98 3.10 -18.13
C GLU A 102 21.74 3.44 -18.94
N LEU A 103 21.92 3.73 -20.23
CA LEU A 103 20.85 4.19 -21.13
C LEU A 103 19.63 3.25 -21.17
N LYS A 104 19.80 1.95 -20.89
CA LYS A 104 18.69 1.00 -20.75
C LYS A 104 17.70 1.36 -19.62
N TYR A 105 18.09 2.17 -18.65
CA TYR A 105 17.26 2.56 -17.52
C TYR A 105 16.78 4.01 -17.61
N VAL A 106 17.53 4.90 -18.24
CA VAL A 106 17.25 6.36 -18.20
C VAL A 106 16.87 6.97 -19.54
N PHE A 107 16.91 6.20 -20.64
CA PHE A 107 16.59 6.69 -21.96
C PHE A 107 15.56 5.77 -22.65
N GLU A 108 14.33 6.26 -22.76
CA GLU A 108 13.18 5.57 -23.34
C GLU A 108 13.31 5.23 -24.83
N GLY A 109 14.25 5.87 -25.53
CA GLY A 109 14.63 5.58 -26.91
C GLY A 109 15.65 4.45 -27.05
N SER A 110 16.17 3.92 -25.94
CA SER A 110 17.04 2.75 -25.95
C SER A 110 16.29 1.52 -26.45
N SER A 111 16.91 0.74 -27.35
CA SER A 111 16.33 -0.52 -27.84
C SER A 111 16.15 -1.58 -26.75
N ASN A 112 16.80 -1.41 -25.59
CA ASN A 112 16.71 -2.27 -24.43
C ASN A 112 16.18 -1.51 -23.19
N PHE A 113 15.33 -0.50 -23.41
CA PHE A 113 14.71 0.23 -22.31
C PHE A 113 13.92 -0.71 -21.39
N GLN A 114 14.16 -0.59 -20.09
CA GLN A 114 13.57 -1.42 -19.05
C GLN A 114 13.52 -0.69 -17.72
N VAL A 115 12.68 -1.18 -16.81
CA VAL A 115 12.67 -0.73 -15.42
C VAL A 115 13.49 -1.68 -14.55
N ILE A 116 14.14 -1.15 -13.51
CA ILE A 116 14.88 -1.96 -12.54
C ILE A 116 13.89 -2.90 -11.82
N PRO A 117 14.19 -4.21 -11.66
CA PRO A 117 13.20 -5.18 -11.20
C PRO A 117 12.57 -4.91 -9.83
N SER A 118 13.30 -4.24 -8.93
CA SER A 118 12.79 -3.81 -7.62
C SER A 118 11.66 -2.77 -7.70
N TYR A 119 11.32 -2.25 -8.90
CA TYR A 119 10.13 -1.43 -9.14
C TYR A 119 8.85 -2.10 -8.63
N GLY A 120 8.80 -3.43 -8.65
CA GLY A 120 7.67 -4.20 -8.11
C GLY A 120 7.34 -3.87 -6.64
N MET A 121 8.31 -3.41 -5.85
CA MET A 121 8.12 -3.00 -4.45
C MET A 121 7.24 -1.76 -4.31
N LEU A 122 7.18 -0.91 -5.34
CA LEU A 122 6.38 0.31 -5.31
C LEU A 122 4.89 0.03 -5.26
N ALA A 123 4.42 -1.18 -5.59
CA ALA A 123 3.01 -1.53 -5.64
C ALA A 123 2.22 -1.14 -4.36
N PHE A 124 2.85 -1.26 -3.18
CA PHE A 124 2.26 -0.82 -1.91
C PHE A 124 2.22 0.71 -1.74
N ASN A 125 3.22 1.42 -2.26
CA ASN A 125 3.31 2.88 -2.18
C ASN A 125 2.46 3.56 -3.26
N GLU A 126 2.29 2.91 -4.40
CA GLU A 126 1.44 3.34 -5.51
C GLU A 126 -0.05 3.32 -5.11
N ALA A 127 -0.48 2.33 -4.30
CA ALA A 127 -1.80 2.34 -3.67
C ALA A 127 -2.05 3.62 -2.83
N SER A 128 -1.01 4.14 -2.18
CA SER A 128 -1.09 5.40 -1.43
C SER A 128 -1.22 6.66 -2.31
N LYS A 129 -1.04 6.57 -3.64
CA LYS A 129 -1.27 7.68 -4.57
C LYS A 129 -2.75 7.91 -4.92
N GLN A 130 -3.59 6.87 -4.80
CA GLN A 130 -5.05 7.01 -4.96
C GLN A 130 -5.75 7.40 -3.66
N MET A 131 -5.09 7.16 -2.52
CA MET A 131 -5.44 7.83 -1.29
C MET A 131 -5.24 9.33 -1.52
N PRO A 132 -6.22 10.19 -1.21
CA PRO A 132 -6.01 11.63 -1.28
C PRO A 132 -4.74 11.95 -0.51
N CYS A 133 -3.92 12.86 -1.06
CA CYS A 133 -2.52 13.08 -0.67
C CYS A 133 -2.30 12.92 0.83
N MET A 134 -1.14 12.43 1.29
CA MET A 134 -0.79 12.19 2.71
C MET A 134 -1.22 13.29 3.71
N TYR A 135 -1.52 14.50 3.23
CA TYR A 135 -2.30 15.53 3.95
C TYR A 135 -3.65 15.05 4.51
N ASP A 136 -4.44 14.24 3.79
CA ASP A 136 -5.68 13.64 4.30
C ASP A 136 -5.39 12.55 5.34
N LEU A 137 -4.29 11.80 5.22
CA LEU A 137 -3.82 10.91 6.30
C LEU A 137 -3.40 11.70 7.56
N TYR A 138 -2.92 12.94 7.40
CA TYR A 138 -2.54 13.81 8.52
C TYR A 138 -3.73 14.33 9.33
N PHE A 139 -4.88 14.54 8.69
CA PHE A 139 -6.08 15.04 9.36
C PHE A 139 -7.07 13.95 9.73
N ASN A 140 -7.08 12.84 9.00
CA ASN A 140 -8.04 11.75 9.21
C ASN A 140 -7.42 10.48 9.80
N LEU A 141 -6.09 10.31 9.81
CA LEU A 141 -5.39 9.15 10.43
C LEU A 141 -5.94 7.76 10.02
N HIS A 142 -6.56 7.66 8.85
CA HIS A 142 -7.22 6.44 8.39
C HIS A 142 -6.36 5.70 7.37
N ASP A 143 -5.96 4.48 7.70
CA ASP A 143 -5.47 3.46 6.79
C ASP A 143 -6.42 2.25 6.89
N PRO A 144 -7.22 1.97 5.84
CA PRO A 144 -8.21 0.89 5.91
C PRO A 144 -7.62 -0.50 6.18
N LEU A 145 -6.31 -0.73 5.96
CA LEU A 145 -5.66 -2.00 6.32
C LEU A 145 -5.20 -2.05 7.79
N LEU A 146 -5.17 -0.93 8.50
CA LEU A 146 -4.55 -0.80 9.83
C LEU A 146 -5.43 -0.13 10.88
N ASP A 147 -6.55 0.50 10.51
CA ASP A 147 -7.45 1.23 11.41
C ASP A 147 -8.08 0.37 12.51
N TRP A 148 -8.16 -0.94 12.28
CA TRP A 148 -8.62 -1.91 13.26
C TRP A 148 -7.64 -2.11 14.44
N LEU A 149 -6.39 -1.64 14.32
CA LEU A 149 -5.38 -1.73 15.37
C LEU A 149 -5.67 -0.71 16.49
N PRO A 150 -5.50 -1.11 17.78
CA PRO A 150 -5.67 -0.18 18.89
C PRO A 150 -4.60 0.91 18.84
N ASP A 151 -4.99 2.16 19.14
CA ASP A 151 -4.08 3.31 19.22
C ASP A 151 -3.15 3.45 17.99
N PHE A 152 -3.66 3.12 16.79
CA PHE A 152 -2.89 3.21 15.55
C PHE A 152 -2.32 4.63 15.36
N SER A 153 -1.04 4.69 15.00
CA SER A 153 -0.37 5.93 14.64
C SER A 153 0.62 5.67 13.53
N LEU A 154 0.43 6.38 12.42
CA LEU A 154 1.37 6.36 11.30
C LEU A 154 2.79 6.78 11.74
N MET A 155 2.92 7.65 12.74
CA MET A 155 4.22 8.08 13.27
C MET A 155 4.97 6.96 14.01
N MET A 156 4.23 5.93 14.43
CA MET A 156 4.76 4.79 15.17
C MET A 156 4.97 3.54 14.30
N LEU A 157 4.57 3.63 13.03
CA LEU A 157 4.73 2.60 12.01
C LEU A 157 6.15 2.62 11.44
N LEU A 158 6.76 1.44 11.37
CA LEU A 158 8.02 1.18 10.70
C LEU A 158 7.81 0.12 9.62
N HIS A 159 8.39 0.33 8.45
CA HIS A 159 8.54 -0.72 7.44
C HIS A 159 9.69 -1.62 7.89
N GLY A 160 9.37 -2.79 8.45
CA GLY A 160 10.36 -3.69 9.06
C GLY A 160 11.07 -4.57 8.05
N GLU A 161 10.29 -5.26 7.21
CA GLU A 161 10.81 -6.24 6.24
C GLU A 161 10.03 -6.16 4.93
N HIS A 162 10.67 -6.56 3.83
CA HIS A 162 10.05 -6.61 2.52
C HIS A 162 10.47 -7.87 1.77
N TYR A 163 9.53 -8.48 1.06
CA TYR A 163 9.75 -9.62 0.19
C TYR A 163 9.06 -9.38 -1.15
N LEU A 164 9.79 -9.56 -2.25
CA LEU A 164 9.32 -9.38 -3.61
C LEU A 164 9.55 -10.65 -4.41
N VAL A 165 8.49 -11.16 -5.06
CA VAL A 165 8.57 -12.16 -6.12
C VAL A 165 8.27 -11.49 -7.44
N ILE A 166 9.20 -11.64 -8.40
CA ILE A 166 9.01 -11.20 -9.78
C ILE A 166 8.56 -12.42 -10.59
N LYS A 167 7.30 -12.43 -11.02
CA LYS A 167 6.65 -13.55 -11.71
C LYS A 167 6.78 -13.48 -13.24
N THR A 168 7.37 -12.40 -13.77
CA THR A 168 7.58 -12.17 -15.19
C THR A 168 9.08 -12.10 -15.56
N PRO A 169 9.51 -12.59 -16.73
CA PRO A 169 10.88 -12.38 -17.21
C PRO A 169 11.14 -10.93 -17.64
N LYS A 170 10.10 -10.16 -17.99
CA LYS A 170 10.22 -8.77 -18.43
C LYS A 170 9.04 -7.95 -17.93
N ILE A 171 9.34 -6.91 -17.16
CA ILE A 171 8.35 -5.95 -16.70
C ILE A 171 7.99 -5.05 -17.89
N PRO A 172 6.70 -4.90 -18.24
CA PRO A 172 6.25 -3.91 -19.22
C PRO A 172 6.79 -2.52 -18.86
N THR A 173 6.99 -1.64 -19.83
CA THR A 173 7.43 -0.25 -19.56
C THR A 173 6.33 0.77 -19.86
N SER A 174 5.15 0.29 -20.21
CA SER A 174 3.97 1.08 -20.54
C SER A 174 2.75 0.18 -20.50
N SER A 175 1.88 0.35 -19.51
CA SER A 175 0.62 -0.38 -19.36
C SER A 175 -0.23 0.22 -18.23
N THR A 176 -1.34 -0.44 -17.88
CA THR A 176 -2.06 -0.18 -16.64
C THR A 176 -1.82 -1.35 -15.69
N LEU A 177 -1.32 -1.03 -14.49
CA LEU A 177 -1.13 -2.02 -13.44
C LEU A 177 -2.31 -2.02 -12.49
N VAL A 178 -2.73 -3.21 -12.08
CA VAL A 178 -3.80 -3.42 -11.09
C VAL A 178 -3.18 -4.03 -9.84
N HIS A 179 -3.40 -3.39 -8.70
CA HIS A 179 -2.85 -3.79 -7.42
C HIS A 179 -3.97 -4.30 -6.50
N HIS A 180 -3.76 -5.48 -5.92
CA HIS A 180 -4.68 -6.11 -4.98
C HIS A 180 -3.98 -6.27 -3.64
N ALA A 181 -4.23 -5.34 -2.71
CA ALA A 181 -3.63 -5.33 -1.37
C ALA A 181 -4.58 -5.91 -0.32
N GLN A 182 -4.05 -6.73 0.58
CA GLN A 182 -4.80 -7.38 1.67
C GLN A 182 -3.91 -7.60 2.90
N ILE A 183 -4.54 -7.82 4.05
CA ILE A 183 -3.85 -8.27 5.26
C ILE A 183 -3.54 -9.77 5.13
N PHE A 184 -2.27 -10.14 5.12
CA PHE A 184 -1.84 -11.54 5.08
C PHE A 184 -1.78 -12.14 6.49
N GLU A 185 -1.22 -11.40 7.45
CA GLU A 185 -1.01 -11.86 8.82
C GLU A 185 -0.96 -10.66 9.77
N ALA A 186 -1.44 -10.83 11.00
CA ALA A 186 -1.19 -9.88 12.06
C ALA A 186 -0.80 -10.61 13.35
N THR A 187 0.23 -10.11 14.01
CA THR A 187 0.74 -10.65 15.27
C THR A 187 0.80 -9.60 16.35
N ASP A 188 0.33 -9.96 17.54
CA ASP A 188 0.32 -9.14 18.75
C ASP A 188 1.64 -9.33 19.50
N LYS A 189 2.46 -8.28 19.53
CA LYS A 189 3.74 -8.24 20.26
C LYS A 189 3.60 -7.61 21.65
N GLY A 190 2.40 -7.59 22.19
CA GLY A 190 2.05 -7.03 23.50
C GLY A 190 1.91 -5.51 23.46
N LYS A 191 3.00 -4.79 23.24
CA LYS A 191 3.00 -3.30 23.13
C LYS A 191 3.14 -2.80 21.69
N ALA A 192 3.07 -3.69 20.72
CA ALA A 192 3.19 -3.38 19.31
C ALA A 192 2.42 -4.41 18.49
N ALA A 193 2.05 -4.03 17.27
CA ALA A 193 1.59 -4.95 16.25
C ALA A 193 2.69 -5.20 15.22
N SER A 194 2.69 -6.40 14.65
CA SER A 194 3.39 -6.68 13.40
C SER A 194 2.36 -7.18 12.40
N VAL A 195 2.10 -6.40 11.36
CA VAL A 195 1.11 -6.69 10.32
C VAL A 195 1.83 -6.92 9.00
N VAL A 196 1.60 -8.07 8.38
CA VAL A 196 2.10 -8.41 7.06
C VAL A 196 1.00 -8.09 6.07
N LEU A 197 1.27 -7.15 5.17
CA LEU A 197 0.42 -6.89 4.01
C LEU A 197 0.94 -7.72 2.84
N ILE A 198 0.03 -8.25 2.02
CA ILE A 198 0.34 -8.87 0.73
C ILE A 198 -0.26 -8.04 -0.39
N ASN A 199 0.46 -7.92 -1.50
CA ASN A 199 -0.04 -7.25 -2.69
C ASN A 199 0.32 -8.04 -3.95
N HIS A 200 -0.70 -8.36 -4.75
CA HIS A 200 -0.52 -8.92 -6.08
C HIS A 200 -0.70 -7.83 -7.12
N THR A 201 0.29 -7.72 -8.01
CA THR A 201 0.25 -6.75 -9.11
C THR A 201 0.11 -7.47 -10.43
N TYR A 202 -0.88 -7.03 -11.21
CA TYR A 202 -1.19 -7.54 -12.53
C TYR A 202 -0.99 -6.45 -13.55
N ASP A 203 -0.48 -6.85 -14.70
CA ASP A 203 -0.60 -6.08 -15.92
C ASP A 203 -1.94 -6.41 -16.58
N LYS A 204 -2.72 -5.38 -16.95
CA LYS A 204 -4.01 -5.62 -17.62
C LYS A 204 -3.91 -6.44 -18.90
N ASP A 205 -2.77 -6.37 -19.59
CA ASP A 205 -2.58 -7.01 -20.89
C ASP A 205 -1.84 -8.36 -20.78
N SER A 206 -0.88 -8.49 -19.85
CA SER A 206 0.05 -9.63 -19.76
C SER A 206 -0.08 -10.49 -18.50
N GLY A 207 -0.95 -10.12 -17.56
CA GLY A 207 -1.25 -10.92 -16.37
C GLY A 207 -0.30 -10.65 -15.20
N THR A 208 -0.08 -11.66 -14.34
CA THR A 208 0.59 -11.47 -13.05
C THR A 208 2.05 -11.04 -13.19
N LEU A 209 2.42 -9.94 -12.53
CA LEU A 209 3.79 -9.40 -12.54
C LEU A 209 4.53 -9.63 -11.22
N PHE A 210 3.91 -9.26 -10.10
CA PHE A 210 4.57 -9.21 -8.81
C PHE A 210 3.70 -9.79 -7.71
N GLU A 211 4.36 -10.37 -6.71
CA GLU A 211 3.80 -10.58 -5.38
C GLU A 211 4.74 -9.91 -4.38
N ASN A 212 4.18 -9.05 -3.55
CA ASN A 212 4.93 -8.34 -2.52
C ASN A 212 4.37 -8.69 -1.14
N GLN A 213 5.25 -8.84 -0.17
CA GLN A 213 4.89 -8.90 1.25
C GLN A 213 5.66 -7.81 1.99
N ALA A 214 4.93 -6.94 2.69
CA ALA A 214 5.50 -5.89 3.52
C ALA A 214 5.17 -6.16 4.99
N THR A 215 6.19 -6.33 5.83
CA THR A 215 6.02 -6.47 7.28
C THR A 215 6.10 -5.09 7.91
N LEU A 216 4.97 -4.60 8.40
CA LEU A 216 4.84 -3.34 9.12
C LEU A 216 4.89 -3.59 10.63
N PHE A 217 5.71 -2.82 11.34
CA PHE A 217 5.82 -2.88 12.79
C PHE A 217 5.28 -1.58 13.40
N ILE A 218 4.14 -1.68 14.09
CA ILE A 218 3.42 -0.53 14.63
C ILE A 218 3.58 -0.52 16.15
N ARG A 219 4.40 0.40 16.64
CA ARG A 219 4.65 0.55 18.08
C ARG A 219 3.44 1.18 18.76
N GLY A 220 3.13 0.75 19.99
CA GLY A 220 1.96 1.23 20.74
C GLY A 220 0.69 0.43 20.46
N SER A 221 0.55 -0.11 19.25
CA SER A 221 -0.70 -0.74 18.78
C SER A 221 -0.84 -2.24 19.03
N GLY A 222 -0.33 -2.72 20.17
CA GLY A 222 -0.49 -4.13 20.58
C GLY A 222 -1.70 -4.37 21.48
N GLY A 223 -1.84 -5.57 22.02
CA GLY A 223 -2.86 -5.89 23.04
C GLY A 223 -4.25 -6.22 22.47
N PHE A 224 -4.36 -6.46 21.17
CA PHE A 224 -5.60 -6.84 20.49
C PHE A 224 -5.92 -8.34 20.61
N GLY A 225 -5.05 -9.15 21.23
CA GLY A 225 -5.33 -10.56 21.53
C GLY A 225 -5.08 -11.53 20.38
N GLY A 226 -4.24 -11.16 19.41
CA GLY A 226 -3.81 -12.02 18.32
C GLY A 226 -2.64 -12.95 18.66
N ARG A 227 -2.17 -13.70 17.66
CA ARG A 227 -1.00 -14.58 17.80
C ARG A 227 0.27 -13.80 18.09
N LYS A 228 1.16 -14.36 18.90
CA LYS A 228 2.44 -13.69 19.24
C LYS A 228 3.56 -13.94 18.23
N VAL A 229 3.49 -15.05 17.51
CA VAL A 229 4.52 -15.50 16.58
C VAL A 229 3.89 -15.62 15.20
N GLY A 230 4.59 -15.14 14.18
CA GLY A 230 4.14 -15.25 12.79
C GLY A 230 4.42 -16.63 12.23
N LYS A 231 3.74 -16.97 11.16
CA LYS A 231 3.94 -18.20 10.40
C LYS A 231 5.25 -18.19 9.65
N ASP A 232 5.74 -19.39 9.39
CA ASP A 232 6.72 -19.62 8.34
C ASP A 232 6.04 -19.46 6.97
N ARG A 233 6.47 -18.43 6.22
CA ARG A 233 6.04 -18.12 4.85
C ARG A 233 7.12 -18.51 3.83
N GLY A 234 8.01 -19.44 4.19
CA GLY A 234 9.09 -19.91 3.34
C GLY A 234 10.15 -18.85 3.14
N ALA A 235 10.47 -18.54 1.88
CA ALA A 235 11.54 -17.59 1.54
C ALA A 235 11.31 -16.19 2.13
N ALA A 236 10.05 -15.77 2.32
CA ALA A 236 9.71 -14.47 2.88
C ALA A 236 10.09 -14.32 4.37
N THR A 237 10.19 -15.42 5.12
CA THR A 237 10.54 -15.45 6.55
C THR A 237 11.85 -16.18 6.81
N ALA A 238 12.55 -16.60 5.76
CA ALA A 238 13.80 -17.34 5.89
C ALA A 238 14.90 -16.44 6.45
N LEU A 239 15.64 -16.95 7.45
CA LEU A 239 16.78 -16.24 8.00
C LEU A 239 17.88 -16.09 6.95
N ASN A 240 18.12 -14.87 6.50
CA ASN A 240 19.23 -14.56 5.60
C ASN A 240 20.52 -14.31 6.40
N LYS A 241 21.10 -15.37 6.97
CA LYS A 241 22.38 -15.29 7.69
C LYS A 241 23.53 -15.20 6.69
N PRO A 242 24.32 -14.10 6.68
CA PRO A 242 25.50 -14.01 5.82
C PRO A 242 26.50 -15.14 6.12
N PRO A 243 27.21 -15.69 5.11
CA PRO A 243 28.25 -16.67 5.32
C PRO A 243 29.33 -16.15 6.29
N ASN A 244 29.85 -17.03 7.16
CA ASN A 244 30.95 -16.68 8.07
C ASN A 244 32.31 -16.65 7.35
N ARG A 245 32.46 -15.76 6.37
CA ARG A 245 33.67 -15.50 5.58
C ARG A 245 33.62 -14.08 5.01
N ALA A 246 34.71 -13.62 4.39
CA ALA A 246 34.73 -12.34 3.69
C ALA A 246 33.73 -12.33 2.50
N PRO A 247 33.14 -11.16 2.16
CA PRO A 247 32.30 -11.01 0.97
C PRO A 247 33.06 -11.36 -0.32
N ASP A 248 32.35 -11.93 -1.30
CA ASP A 248 32.93 -12.21 -2.63
C ASP A 248 33.20 -10.92 -3.41
N ALA A 249 32.37 -9.90 -3.21
CA ALA A 249 32.50 -8.58 -3.81
C ALA A 249 31.92 -7.53 -2.86
N ILE A 250 32.39 -6.29 -2.99
CA ILE A 250 31.86 -5.12 -2.29
C ILE A 250 31.63 -4.03 -3.33
N SER A 251 30.38 -3.56 -3.45
CA SER A 251 30.07 -2.32 -4.17
C SER A 251 29.80 -1.20 -3.17
N ILE A 252 30.21 0.01 -3.53
CA ILE A 252 29.97 1.21 -2.73
C ILE A 252 29.29 2.22 -3.64
N GLU A 253 28.02 2.47 -3.37
CA GLU A 253 27.25 3.49 -4.06
C GLU A 253 27.16 4.72 -3.17
N LYS A 254 27.44 5.89 -3.74
CA LYS A 254 27.26 7.16 -3.04
C LYS A 254 25.85 7.65 -3.31
N THR A 255 25.07 7.83 -2.24
CA THR A 255 23.75 8.45 -2.34
C THR A 255 23.85 9.93 -2.66
N ASP A 256 22.89 10.45 -3.41
CA ASP A 256 22.78 11.88 -3.68
C ASP A 256 22.19 12.64 -2.48
N LEU A 257 22.50 13.94 -2.41
CA LEU A 257 21.97 14.81 -1.35
C LEU A 257 20.44 14.85 -1.36
N ASN A 258 19.84 14.78 -2.54
CA ASN A 258 18.39 14.86 -2.75
C ASN A 258 17.79 13.50 -3.14
N GLN A 259 18.44 12.39 -2.75
CA GLN A 259 18.00 11.04 -3.14
C GLN A 259 16.58 10.75 -2.65
N ALA A 260 16.25 11.18 -1.43
CA ALA A 260 14.93 10.97 -0.84
C ALA A 260 13.85 11.78 -1.57
N GLU A 261 14.13 13.03 -1.96
CA GLU A 261 13.24 13.90 -2.73
C GLU A 261 12.96 13.35 -4.13
N LEU A 262 13.95 12.68 -4.73
CA LEU A 262 13.78 12.03 -6.01
C LEU A 262 12.98 10.73 -5.87
N TYR A 263 13.39 9.83 -4.96
CA TYR A 263 12.75 8.53 -4.77
C TYR A 263 11.28 8.65 -4.34
N ARG A 264 10.93 9.60 -3.46
CA ARG A 264 9.53 9.81 -3.07
C ARG A 264 8.60 10.13 -4.24
N SER A 265 9.14 10.65 -5.34
CA SER A 265 8.36 10.93 -6.55
C SER A 265 7.88 9.65 -7.25
N SER A 266 8.41 8.49 -6.84
CA SER A 266 7.92 7.17 -7.23
C SER A 266 6.74 6.68 -6.40
N GLY A 267 6.39 7.30 -5.26
CA GLY A 267 5.11 7.05 -4.58
C GLY A 267 5.10 7.13 -3.07
N ASP A 268 6.23 6.85 -2.41
CA ASP A 268 6.29 6.98 -0.94
C ASP A 268 6.49 8.44 -0.55
N THR A 269 5.38 9.11 -0.25
CA THR A 269 5.36 10.52 0.10
C THR A 269 5.50 10.80 1.60
N ASN A 270 5.83 9.79 2.43
CA ASN A 270 5.95 9.93 3.88
C ASN A 270 6.87 11.11 4.27
N PRO A 271 6.40 12.06 5.10
CA PRO A 271 7.17 13.27 5.41
C PRO A 271 8.46 13.02 6.18
N SER A 272 8.65 11.84 6.79
CA SER A 272 9.93 11.51 7.46
C SER A 272 11.12 11.52 6.51
N HIS A 273 10.87 11.46 5.20
CA HIS A 273 11.89 11.49 4.15
C HIS A 273 12.17 12.89 3.58
N THR A 274 11.46 13.93 4.02
CA THR A 274 11.66 15.30 3.48
C THR A 274 11.46 16.43 4.50
N ASN A 275 10.56 16.28 5.48
CA ASN A 275 10.25 17.28 6.49
C ASN A 275 11.06 17.04 7.78
N PRO A 276 12.00 17.95 8.15
CA PRO A 276 12.81 17.80 9.36
C PRO A 276 12.01 17.73 10.66
N ASP A 277 10.93 18.51 10.78
CA ASP A 277 10.12 18.55 12.01
C ASP A 277 9.42 17.21 12.22
N PHE A 278 8.92 16.60 11.14
CA PHE A 278 8.29 15.28 11.21
C PHE A 278 9.30 14.17 11.48
N ALA A 279 10.48 14.22 10.84
CA ALA A 279 11.55 13.27 11.11
C ALA A 279 11.98 13.31 12.59
N ALA A 280 12.04 14.51 13.19
CA ALA A 280 12.34 14.71 14.60
C ALA A 280 11.31 14.06 15.54
N VAL A 281 10.01 14.11 15.21
CA VAL A 281 8.95 13.40 15.98
C VAL A 281 9.20 11.89 15.99
N GLY A 282 9.65 11.33 14.87
CA GLY A 282 10.05 9.92 14.77
C GLY A 282 11.36 9.56 15.49
N GLY A 283 12.08 10.55 16.02
CA GLY A 283 13.37 10.40 16.72
C GLY A 283 14.60 10.52 15.83
N PHE A 284 14.47 11.00 14.59
CA PHE A 284 15.59 11.18 13.66
C PHE A 284 16.16 12.60 13.72
N LYS A 285 17.47 12.74 13.53
CA LYS A 285 18.15 14.06 13.54
C LYS A 285 17.88 14.90 12.30
N SER A 286 17.51 14.25 11.21
CA SER A 286 17.21 14.83 9.90
C SER A 286 16.30 13.85 9.15
N PRO A 287 15.68 14.26 8.04
CA PRO A 287 15.00 13.32 7.15
C PRO A 287 15.91 12.15 6.77
N ILE A 288 15.32 10.96 6.68
CA ILE A 288 16.02 9.71 6.35
C ILE A 288 15.70 9.28 4.93
N LEU A 289 16.60 8.56 4.28
CA LEU A 289 16.31 7.93 3.00
C LEU A 289 15.33 6.75 3.21
N HIS A 290 14.45 6.53 2.23
CA HIS A 290 13.51 5.40 2.23
C HIS A 290 14.25 4.07 2.31
N GLY A 291 13.76 3.14 3.14
CA GLY A 291 14.34 1.80 3.28
C GLY A 291 14.41 1.06 1.93
N LEU A 292 13.35 1.17 1.13
CA LEU A 292 13.25 0.53 -0.20
C LEU A 292 14.05 1.25 -1.31
N CYS A 293 14.74 2.34 -1.00
CA CYS A 293 15.69 2.99 -1.91
C CYS A 293 17.09 2.39 -1.80
N PHE A 294 17.43 1.78 -0.66
CA PHE A 294 18.68 1.04 -0.47
C PHE A 294 18.63 -0.32 -1.17
#